data_AF-A0A945MV81-F1
#
_entry.id   AF-A0A945MV81-F1
#
_cell.length_a   1.000
_cell.length_b   1.000
_cell.length_c   1.000
_cell.angle_alpha   90.00
_cell.angle_beta   90.00
_cell.angle_gamma   90.00
#
_symmetry.space_group_name_H-M   'P 1'
#
loop_
_entity.id
_entity.type
_entity.pdbx_description
1 polymer ?
#
loop_
_entity_poly.entity_id
_entity_poly.type
_entity_poly.pdbx_seq_one_letter_code
_entity_poly.pdbx_strand_id
1 'polypeptide(L)'
;MTDSLERQTVIDLLNKLGDEQDDDVLAAARALHSQISTSGMSWEELLVPEGGAAEPDMDDDHDDDDDHDHDDDDDDGHDDEDDNGDEDAEQPAPLPPVGDDSDTLELIEKLLARPGISDNFREELEDYKTDLADGEFEESDHRYVRALYARLSKS
;
A
#
# COMPACT_ATOMS: atom_id res chain seq x y z
N MET A 1 35.19 7.26 13.09
CA MET A 1 33.81 7.26 13.58
C MET A 1 32.96 7.11 12.34
N THR A 2 32.37 5.94 12.13
CA THR A 2 31.33 5.80 11.10
C THR A 2 30.21 6.73 11.51
N ASP A 3 29.88 7.69 10.65
CA ASP A 3 28.77 8.61 10.84
C ASP A 3 27.49 7.75 10.72
N SER A 4 27.13 7.09 11.81
CA SER A 4 25.96 6.23 11.87
C SER A 4 24.76 7.10 11.54
N LEU A 5 23.98 6.67 10.54
CA LEU A 5 22.73 7.29 10.16
C LEU A 5 21.90 7.58 11.41
N GLU A 6 21.62 8.85 11.69
CA GLU A 6 20.89 9.27 12.90
C GLU A 6 19.44 8.79 12.78
N ARG A 7 19.15 7.63 13.39
CA ARG A 7 17.85 6.94 13.31
C ARG A 7 16.68 7.89 13.58
N GLN A 8 16.82 8.78 14.54
CA GLN A 8 15.76 9.73 14.88
C GLN A 8 15.47 10.70 13.72
N THR A 9 16.51 11.25 13.10
CA THR A 9 16.38 12.13 11.94
C THR A 9 15.73 11.43 10.75
N VAL A 10 16.03 10.15 10.55
CA VAL A 10 15.42 9.34 9.48
C VAL A 10 13.94 9.10 9.75
N ILE A 11 13.57 8.79 11.00
CA ILE A 11 12.16 8.64 11.39
C ILE A 11 11.40 9.96 11.20
N ASP A 12 11.98 11.10 11.57
CA ASP A 12 11.37 12.41 11.38
C ASP A 12 11.14 12.74 9.89
N LEU A 13 12.08 12.37 9.02
CA LEU A 13 11.94 12.54 7.57
C LEU A 13 10.89 11.61 6.98
N LEU A 14 10.78 10.37 7.47
CA LEU A 14 9.76 9.41 7.04
C LEU A 14 8.36 9.88 7.43
N ASN A 15 8.17 10.44 8.62
CA ASN A 15 6.88 11.00 9.04
C ASN A 15 6.43 12.16 8.12
N LYS A 16 7.36 12.99 7.65
CA LYS A 16 7.07 14.09 6.71
C LYS A 16 6.69 13.64 5.31
N LEU A 17 6.91 12.37 4.95
CA LEU A 17 6.42 11.85 3.67
C LEU A 17 4.90 11.72 3.64
N GLY A 18 4.23 11.77 4.79
CA GLY A 18 2.77 11.80 4.90
C GLY A 18 2.16 13.21 4.91
N ASP A 19 2.95 14.27 4.75
CA ASP A 19 2.43 15.64 4.73
C ASP A 19 1.62 15.92 3.46
N GLU A 20 0.59 16.77 3.57
CA GLU A 20 -0.29 17.15 2.45
C GLU A 20 0.38 18.11 1.45
N GLN A 21 1.52 18.70 1.83
CA GLN A 21 2.27 19.65 1.00
C GLN A 21 3.36 18.94 0.21
N ASP A 22 3.17 18.85 -1.12
CA ASP A 22 4.09 18.17 -2.03
C ASP A 22 5.55 18.69 -1.94
N ASP A 23 5.74 19.98 -1.69
CA ASP A 23 7.08 20.57 -1.52
C ASP A 23 7.82 20.03 -0.29
N ASP A 24 7.10 19.83 0.83
CA ASP A 24 7.66 19.29 2.07
C ASP A 24 7.96 17.79 1.93
N VAL A 25 7.08 17.04 1.28
CA VAL A 25 7.28 15.63 0.94
C VAL A 25 8.52 15.45 0.04
N LEU A 26 8.64 16.25 -1.01
CA LEU A 26 9.75 16.20 -1.95
C LEU A 26 11.08 16.58 -1.28
N ALA A 27 11.06 17.59 -0.40
CA ALA A 27 12.23 17.98 0.37
C ALA A 27 12.65 16.87 1.34
N ALA A 28 11.71 16.24 2.03
CA ALA A 28 11.96 15.14 2.95
C ALA A 28 12.52 13.90 2.24
N ALA A 29 11.94 13.51 1.10
CA ALA A 29 12.40 12.39 0.29
C ALA A 29 13.85 12.60 -0.21
N ARG A 30 14.17 13.80 -0.69
CA ARG A 30 15.53 14.14 -1.13
C ARG A 30 16.53 14.12 0.02
N ALA A 31 16.15 14.64 1.18
CA ALA A 31 17.00 14.63 2.36
C ALA A 31 17.28 13.20 2.86
N LEU A 32 16.26 12.34 2.88
CA LEU A 32 16.39 10.94 3.25
C LEU A 32 17.31 10.18 2.30
N HIS A 33 17.12 10.33 0.98
CA HIS A 33 17.96 9.71 -0.03
C HIS A 33 19.43 10.16 0.07
N SER A 34 19.66 11.45 0.31
CA SER A 34 21.01 11.99 0.50
C SER A 34 21.70 11.40 1.74
N GLN A 35 20.97 11.21 2.84
CA GLN A 35 21.54 10.63 4.06
C GLN A 35 21.92 9.16 3.89
N ILE A 36 21.04 8.36 3.29
CA ILE A 36 21.30 6.93 3.02
C ILE A 36 22.46 6.76 2.02
N SER A 37 22.53 7.62 1.00
CA SER A 37 23.64 7.60 0.04
C SER A 37 24.97 8.02 0.68
N THR A 38 24.94 8.95 1.64
CA THR A 38 26.14 9.43 2.34
C THR A 38 26.63 8.43 3.38
N SER A 39 25.73 7.70 4.04
CA SER A 39 26.08 6.64 4.97
C SER A 39 26.62 5.38 4.28
N GLY A 40 26.37 5.24 2.97
CA GLY A 40 26.79 4.09 2.18
C GLY A 40 26.06 2.80 2.57
N MET A 41 24.96 2.91 3.33
CA MET A 41 24.13 1.79 3.77
C MET A 41 23.02 1.55 2.76
N SER A 42 22.70 0.29 2.51
CA SER A 42 21.53 -0.10 1.73
C SER A 42 20.26 -0.22 2.59
N TRP A 43 19.07 -0.16 1.98
CA TRP A 43 17.81 -0.42 2.67
C TRP A 43 17.74 -1.82 3.28
N GLU A 44 18.39 -2.80 2.65
CA GLU A 44 18.47 -4.19 3.10
C GLU A 44 19.28 -4.32 4.40
N GLU A 45 20.28 -3.46 4.61
CA GLU A 45 21.06 -3.42 5.86
C GLU A 45 20.31 -2.69 6.99
N LEU A 46 19.40 -1.78 6.65
CA LEU A 46 18.57 -1.04 7.60
C LEU A 46 17.34 -1.85 8.05
N LEU A 47 16.77 -2.66 7.15
CA LEU A 47 15.60 -3.49 7.41
C LEU A 47 16.05 -4.84 7.99
N VAL A 48 16.13 -4.93 9.32
CA VAL A 48 16.29 -6.22 10.00
C VAL A 48 14.98 -7.01 9.82
N PRO A 49 14.99 -8.20 9.20
CA PRO A 49 13.78 -8.99 9.06
C PRO A 49 13.22 -9.32 10.46
N GLU A 50 11.92 -9.10 10.64
CA GLU A 50 11.14 -9.41 11.85
C GLU A 50 10.96 -10.94 12.06
N GLY A 51 12.01 -11.71 11.81
CA GLY A 51 12.00 -13.19 11.91
C GLY A 51 13.34 -13.76 12.37
N GLY A 52 14.23 -12.93 12.90
CA GLY A 52 15.52 -13.37 13.47
C GLY A 52 15.47 -13.79 14.93
N ALA A 53 14.29 -14.08 15.49
CA ALA A 53 14.19 -14.79 16.75
C ALA A 53 14.40 -16.28 16.42
N ALA A 54 15.56 -16.81 16.80
CA ALA A 54 15.79 -18.26 16.81
C ALA A 54 14.63 -18.90 17.59
N GLU A 55 13.74 -19.61 16.88
CA GLU A 55 12.62 -20.31 17.50
C GLU A 55 13.21 -21.38 18.44
N PRO A 56 12.90 -21.34 19.76
CA PRO A 56 13.21 -22.47 20.62
C PRO A 56 12.29 -23.63 20.24
N ASP A 57 12.87 -24.79 19.89
CA ASP A 57 12.22 -26.11 19.82
C ASP A 57 11.18 -26.23 20.95
N MET A 58 9.89 -26.12 20.63
CA MET A 58 8.82 -26.51 21.53
C MET A 58 8.53 -27.98 21.28
N ASP A 59 9.03 -28.79 22.20
CA ASP A 59 8.77 -30.22 22.36
C ASP A 59 7.25 -30.43 22.41
N ASP A 60 6.76 -31.23 21.46
CA ASP A 60 5.38 -31.68 21.31
C ASP A 60 5.09 -32.74 22.39
N ASP A 61 4.39 -32.33 23.46
CA ASP A 61 3.78 -33.25 24.43
C ASP A 61 2.30 -32.84 24.57
N HIS A 62 1.49 -33.34 23.63
CA HIS A 62 0.05 -33.23 23.65
C HIS A 62 -0.50 -34.47 24.40
N ASP A 63 -0.72 -34.34 25.70
CA ASP A 63 -1.47 -35.33 26.47
C ASP A 63 -2.96 -34.93 26.45
N ASP A 64 -3.72 -35.82 25.82
CA ASP A 64 -5.16 -35.86 25.60
C ASP A 64 -5.87 -36.29 26.88
N ASP A 65 -6.70 -35.43 27.48
CA ASP A 65 -7.89 -35.82 28.27
C ASP A 65 -8.59 -34.54 28.77
N ASP A 66 -9.85 -34.32 28.39
CA ASP A 66 -10.97 -34.49 29.34
C ASP A 66 -12.28 -34.08 28.64
N ASP A 67 -13.13 -35.10 28.52
CA ASP A 67 -14.51 -35.14 28.12
C ASP A 67 -15.36 -34.12 28.90
N HIS A 68 -15.96 -33.13 28.22
CA HIS A 68 -17.09 -32.37 28.79
C HIS A 68 -18.26 -32.35 27.82
N ASP A 69 -19.04 -33.43 27.93
CA ASP A 69 -20.46 -33.47 27.66
C ASP A 69 -21.18 -32.46 28.59
N HIS A 70 -21.80 -31.43 28.01
CA HIS A 70 -22.80 -30.61 28.69
C HIS A 70 -23.94 -30.31 27.72
N ASP A 71 -24.89 -31.24 27.72
CA ASP A 71 -26.27 -31.03 27.28
C ASP A 71 -27.05 -30.22 28.34
N ASP A 72 -28.25 -29.74 27.95
CA ASP A 72 -29.23 -28.90 28.66
C ASP A 72 -28.86 -27.39 28.80
N ASP A 73 -29.75 -26.41 28.66
CA ASP A 73 -31.10 -26.24 28.08
C ASP A 73 -31.39 -24.71 28.27
N ASP A 74 -32.26 -24.13 27.45
CA ASP A 74 -33.10 -22.94 27.73
C ASP A 74 -32.53 -21.73 28.51
N ASP A 75 -32.43 -20.55 27.87
CA ASP A 75 -33.01 -19.31 28.45
C ASP A 75 -33.12 -18.22 27.37
N ASP A 76 -34.37 -17.96 27.02
CA ASP A 76 -35.00 -16.69 26.69
C ASP A 76 -34.29 -15.60 25.85
N GLY A 77 -35.04 -15.18 24.83
CA GLY A 77 -34.70 -14.11 23.90
C GLY A 77 -34.34 -12.81 24.60
N HIS A 78 -33.10 -12.39 24.38
CA HIS A 78 -32.62 -11.05 24.63
C HIS A 78 -33.16 -10.13 23.52
N ASP A 79 -34.31 -9.54 23.80
CA ASP A 79 -34.84 -8.35 23.13
C ASP A 79 -33.99 -7.16 23.59
N ASP A 80 -32.82 -7.00 22.99
CA ASP A 80 -32.10 -5.75 23.03
C ASP A 80 -32.38 -5.05 21.70
N GLU A 81 -33.39 -4.17 21.74
CA GLU A 81 -33.55 -3.08 20.79
C GLU A 81 -32.21 -2.34 20.71
N ASP A 82 -31.46 -2.68 19.67
CA ASP A 82 -30.20 -2.07 19.28
C ASP A 82 -30.32 -0.55 19.38
N ASP A 83 -29.60 -0.06 20.39
CA ASP A 83 -29.08 1.28 20.52
C ASP A 83 -28.74 1.79 19.12
N ASN A 84 -29.55 2.72 18.59
CA ASN A 84 -29.17 3.50 17.43
C ASN A 84 -28.06 4.46 17.87
N GLY A 85 -26.90 3.89 18.19
CA GLY A 85 -25.62 4.54 18.20
C GLY A 85 -25.37 5.02 16.79
N ASP A 86 -25.66 6.30 16.59
CA ASP A 86 -24.75 7.29 15.99
C ASP A 86 -23.42 6.72 15.46
N GLU A 87 -23.49 5.89 14.43
CA GLU A 87 -22.39 5.70 13.50
C GLU A 87 -22.69 6.62 12.32
N ASP A 88 -22.38 7.91 12.50
CA ASP A 88 -21.90 8.75 11.42
C ASP A 88 -20.61 8.11 10.89
N ALA A 89 -20.77 6.95 10.25
CA ALA A 89 -19.81 6.42 9.33
C ALA A 89 -19.75 7.44 8.22
N GLU A 90 -18.78 8.35 8.33
CA GLU A 90 -18.31 9.19 7.23
C GLU A 90 -18.15 8.27 6.03
N GLN A 91 -19.20 8.17 5.20
CA GLN A 91 -19.14 7.41 3.96
C GLN A 91 -17.95 8.01 3.21
N PRO A 92 -16.90 7.21 2.92
CA PRO A 92 -15.75 7.73 2.21
C PRO A 92 -16.27 8.42 0.95
N ALA A 93 -15.88 9.68 0.77
CA ALA A 93 -16.38 10.51 -0.31
C ALA A 93 -16.39 9.69 -1.62
N PRO A 94 -17.48 9.69 -2.39
CA PRO A 94 -17.61 8.86 -3.57
C PRO A 94 -16.39 9.08 -4.46
N LEU A 95 -15.64 8.00 -4.70
CA LEU A 95 -14.45 8.02 -5.53
C LEU A 95 -14.80 8.67 -6.88
N PRO A 96 -13.90 9.50 -7.45
CA PRO A 96 -14.16 10.11 -8.74
C PRO A 96 -14.48 9.01 -9.76
N PRO A 97 -15.43 9.27 -10.70
CA PRO A 97 -15.84 8.27 -11.66
C PRO A 97 -14.62 7.78 -12.43
N VAL A 98 -14.47 6.46 -12.38
CA VAL A 98 -13.40 5.73 -13.04
C VAL A 98 -13.81 5.60 -14.50
N GLY A 99 -12.92 5.98 -15.42
CA GLY A 99 -13.22 5.89 -16.85
C GLY A 99 -13.30 4.43 -17.28
N ASP A 100 -14.08 4.14 -18.31
CA ASP A 100 -14.21 2.79 -18.85
C ASP A 100 -12.90 2.34 -19.54
N ASP A 101 -12.79 1.05 -19.89
CA ASP A 101 -11.64 0.45 -20.59
C ASP A 101 -11.20 1.27 -21.81
N SER A 102 -12.17 1.81 -22.54
CA SER A 102 -11.92 2.66 -23.71
C SER A 102 -11.22 3.97 -23.34
N ASP A 103 -11.63 4.63 -22.26
CA ASP A 103 -10.99 5.86 -21.79
C ASP A 103 -9.56 5.57 -21.32
N THR A 104 -9.35 4.47 -20.60
CA THR A 104 -8.01 4.06 -20.14
C THR A 104 -7.10 3.70 -21.31
N LEU A 105 -7.60 2.98 -22.30
CA LEU A 105 -6.86 2.65 -23.52
C LEU A 105 -6.39 3.93 -24.22
N GLU A 106 -7.25 4.93 -24.35
CA GLU A 106 -6.85 6.22 -24.94
C GLU A 106 -5.75 6.93 -24.15
N LEU A 107 -5.78 6.83 -22.81
CA LEU A 107 -4.73 7.41 -21.96
C LEU A 107 -3.41 6.69 -22.13
N ILE A 108 -3.42 5.35 -22.20
CA ILE A 108 -2.22 4.53 -22.43
C ILE A 108 -1.61 4.87 -23.80
N GLU A 109 -2.41 4.95 -24.86
CA GLU A 109 -1.93 5.36 -26.19
C GLU A 109 -1.29 6.75 -26.18
N LYS A 110 -1.89 7.71 -25.45
CA LYS A 110 -1.30 9.05 -25.29
C LYS A 110 0.02 9.01 -24.52
N LEU A 111 0.17 8.12 -23.53
CA LEU A 111 1.43 7.92 -22.81
C LEU A 111 2.50 7.30 -23.71
N LEU A 112 2.16 6.27 -24.49
CA LEU A 112 3.05 5.61 -25.45
C LEU A 112 3.56 6.55 -26.55
N ALA A 113 2.74 7.50 -26.98
CA ALA A 113 3.09 8.49 -27.99
C ALA A 113 4.08 9.57 -27.50
N ARG A 114 4.38 9.63 -26.18
CA ARG A 114 5.27 10.67 -25.64
C ARG A 114 6.73 10.37 -25.97
N PRO A 115 7.49 11.38 -26.45
CA PRO A 115 8.93 11.23 -26.63
C PRO A 115 9.64 11.19 -25.28
N GLY A 116 10.67 10.36 -25.16
CA GLY A 116 11.51 10.29 -23.96
C GLY A 116 11.03 9.35 -22.86
N ILE A 117 10.01 8.52 -23.13
CA ILE A 117 9.69 7.37 -22.27
C ILE A 117 10.74 6.27 -22.42
N SER A 118 11.09 5.60 -21.32
CA SER A 118 12.01 4.46 -21.32
C SER A 118 11.38 3.24 -21.99
N ASP A 119 12.21 2.32 -22.48
CA ASP A 119 11.73 1.08 -23.10
C ASP A 119 10.99 0.19 -22.09
N ASN A 120 11.44 0.13 -20.84
CA ASN A 120 10.74 -0.57 -19.75
C ASN A 120 9.32 -0.03 -19.54
N PHE A 121 9.18 1.30 -19.49
CA PHE A 121 7.87 1.92 -19.30
C PHE A 121 6.96 1.74 -20.52
N ARG A 122 7.55 1.61 -21.72
CA ARG A 122 6.79 1.26 -22.93
C ARG A 122 6.24 -0.16 -22.84
N GLU A 123 7.07 -1.12 -22.42
CA GLU A 123 6.68 -2.52 -22.23
C GLU A 123 5.55 -2.64 -21.19
N GLU A 124 5.67 -1.99 -20.03
CA GLU A 124 4.61 -1.95 -19.01
C GLU A 124 3.27 -1.41 -19.55
N LEU A 125 3.31 -0.36 -20.37
CA LEU A 125 2.11 0.20 -21.00
C LEU A 125 1.52 -0.73 -22.08
N GLU A 126 2.34 -1.54 -22.74
CA GLU A 126 1.87 -2.55 -23.69
C GLU A 126 1.23 -3.75 -22.98
N ASP A 127 1.76 -4.15 -21.82
CA ASP A 127 1.18 -5.18 -20.96
C ASP A 127 -0.21 -4.74 -20.44
N TYR A 128 -0.35 -3.50 -19.96
CA TYR A 128 -1.65 -2.96 -19.55
C TYR A 128 -2.71 -2.98 -20.65
N LYS A 129 -2.32 -2.84 -21.93
CA LYS A 129 -3.27 -2.99 -23.05
C LYS A 129 -3.73 -4.43 -23.23
N THR A 130 -2.87 -5.39 -22.91
CA THR A 130 -3.19 -6.82 -22.95
C THR A 130 -4.14 -7.16 -21.81
N ASP A 131 -3.87 -6.69 -20.60
CA ASP A 131 -4.73 -6.89 -19.42
C ASP A 131 -6.13 -6.29 -19.63
N LEU A 132 -6.21 -5.09 -20.22
CA LEU A 132 -7.49 -4.48 -20.65
C LEU A 132 -8.25 -5.32 -21.67
N ALA A 133 -7.54 -6.01 -22.58
CA ALA A 133 -8.17 -6.85 -23.60
C ALA A 133 -8.65 -8.19 -23.04
N ASP A 134 -7.98 -8.72 -22.01
CA ASP A 134 -8.38 -9.96 -21.31
C ASP A 134 -9.47 -9.69 -20.25
N GLY A 135 -9.64 -8.43 -19.85
CA GLY A 135 -10.58 -8.03 -18.78
C GLY A 135 -10.01 -8.25 -17.38
N GLU A 136 -8.68 -8.38 -17.27
CA GLU A 136 -7.93 -8.51 -16.01
C GLU A 136 -7.52 -7.14 -15.43
N PHE A 137 -8.03 -6.05 -15.99
CA PHE A 137 -7.70 -4.69 -15.58
C PHE A 137 -8.72 -4.19 -14.55
N GLU A 138 -8.27 -3.92 -13.32
CA GLU A 138 -9.17 -3.56 -12.22
C GLU A 138 -9.42 -2.06 -12.15
N GLU A 139 -10.49 -1.66 -11.47
CA GLU A 139 -10.85 -0.26 -11.23
C GLU A 139 -9.67 0.58 -10.64
N SER A 140 -8.85 -0.04 -9.80
CA SER A 140 -7.64 0.57 -9.24
C SER A 140 -6.61 0.91 -10.32
N ASP A 141 -6.47 0.07 -11.34
CA ASP A 141 -5.55 0.28 -12.46
C ASP A 141 -6.02 1.43 -13.37
N HIS A 142 -7.34 1.54 -13.59
CA HIS A 142 -7.92 2.70 -14.30
C HIS A 142 -7.59 4.01 -13.55
N ARG A 143 -7.71 4.01 -12.22
CA ARG A 143 -7.33 5.18 -11.40
C ARG A 143 -5.83 5.48 -11.51
N TYR A 144 -4.99 4.44 -11.47
CA TYR A 144 -3.53 4.59 -11.59
C TYR A 144 -3.13 5.22 -12.92
N VAL A 145 -3.60 4.69 -14.05
CA VAL A 145 -3.28 5.22 -15.40
C VAL A 145 -3.73 6.68 -15.54
N ARG A 146 -4.89 7.03 -14.97
CA ARG A 146 -5.38 8.41 -14.99
C ARG A 146 -4.51 9.36 -14.17
N ALA A 147 -4.12 8.96 -12.96
CA ALA A 147 -3.22 9.74 -12.12
C ALA A 147 -1.83 9.88 -12.77
N LEU A 148 -1.32 8.80 -13.34
CA LEU A 148 -0.10 8.72 -14.12
C LEU A 148 -0.12 9.68 -15.31
N TYR A 149 -1.21 9.70 -16.07
CA TYR A 149 -1.37 10.64 -17.18
C TYR A 149 -1.44 12.09 -16.72
N ALA A 150 -2.18 12.37 -15.63
CA ALA A 150 -2.31 13.72 -15.09
C ALA A 150 -0.98 14.29 -14.59
N ARG A 151 -0.19 13.52 -13.83
CA ARG A 151 1.13 13.95 -13.34
C ARG A 151 2.08 14.23 -14.51
N LEU A 152 2.05 13.37 -15.52
CA LEU A 152 2.94 13.45 -16.67
C LEU A 152 2.57 14.60 -17.61
N SER A 153 1.28 14.95 -17.70
CA SER A 153 0.79 16.06 -18.53
C SER A 153 1.00 17.44 -17.92
N LYS A 154 1.24 17.53 -16.61
CA LYS A 154 1.49 18.79 -15.88
C LYS A 154 2.97 19.20 -15.86
N SER A 155 3.87 18.32 -16.32
CA SER A 155 5.32 18.55 -16.44
C SER A 155 5.73 19.10 -17.80
#